data_AF-A0A531KZD8-F1
#
_entry.id   AF-A0A531KZD8-F1
#
_cell.length_a   1.000
_cell.length_b   1.000
_cell.length_c   1.000
_cell.angle_alpha   90.00
_cell.angle_beta   90.00
_cell.angle_gamma   90.00
#
_symmetry.space_group_name_H-M   'P 1'
#
loop_
_entity.id
_entity.type
_entity.pdbx_description
1 polymer ?
#
loop_
_entity_poly.entity_id
_entity_poly.type
_entity_poly.pdbx_seq_one_letter_code
_entity_poly.pdbx_strand_id
1 'polypeptide(L)'
;STSQHLGPAQALADFNLKYATDYEPVIISRNIAAEALIRGDIAAIGLNFGYLNSVREAFPGVAFSVIARGRDLPNDILVARKDISDDVFVKIRDAFAKNGNKLMKAILTGEDNQKFKGGYFLTDVRDSDYDYVRSMYRTIGIETLTDFVN
;
A
#
# COMPACT_ATOMS: atom_id res chain seq x y z
N SER A 1 5.35 1.48 -5.99
CA SER A 1 4.03 1.13 -5.42
C SER A 1 4.18 0.60 -4.01
N THR A 2 3.56 1.22 -3.00
CA THR A 2 3.71 0.85 -1.58
C THR A 2 3.38 -0.61 -1.32
N SER A 3 2.35 -1.16 -1.96
CA SER A 3 1.88 -2.53 -1.69
C SER A 3 2.45 -3.60 -2.62
N GLN A 4 3.27 -3.23 -3.61
CA GLN A 4 3.86 -4.17 -4.59
C GLN A 4 5.39 -4.19 -4.55
N HIS A 5 6.02 -3.19 -3.93
CA HIS A 5 7.47 -3.09 -3.81
C HIS A 5 7.89 -2.86 -2.36
N LEU A 6 7.51 -1.71 -1.78
CA LEU A 6 7.92 -1.33 -0.42
C LEU A 6 7.43 -2.34 0.65
N GLY A 7 6.15 -2.70 0.61
CA GLY A 7 5.52 -3.62 1.54
C GLY A 7 6.10 -5.03 1.49
N PRO A 8 6.22 -5.66 0.30
CA PRO A 8 6.89 -6.95 0.17
C PRO A 8 8.35 -6.93 0.64
N ALA A 9 9.12 -5.89 0.29
CA ALA A 9 10.50 -5.76 0.76
C ALA A 9 10.57 -5.65 2.29
N GLN A 10 9.72 -4.82 2.91
CA GLN A 10 9.64 -4.71 4.36
C GLN A 10 9.21 -6.03 5.02
N ALA A 11 8.24 -6.73 4.44
CA ALA A 11 7.80 -8.01 4.97
C ALA A 11 8.93 -9.04 5.00
N LEU A 12 9.83 -9.04 4.02
CA LEU A 12 11.03 -9.90 4.03
C LEU A 12 12.06 -9.39 5.05
N ALA A 13 12.26 -8.08 5.15
CA ALA A 13 13.17 -7.47 6.14
C ALA A 13 12.74 -7.74 7.59
N ASP A 14 11.43 -7.81 7.87
CA ASP A 14 10.89 -8.20 9.18
C ASP A 14 11.29 -9.64 9.57
N PHE A 15 11.66 -10.48 8.58
CA PHE A 15 12.23 -11.82 8.77
C PHE A 15 13.75 -11.87 8.56
N ASN A 16 14.43 -10.73 8.68
CA ASN A 16 15.88 -10.56 8.56
C ASN A 16 16.48 -10.80 7.16
N LEU A 17 15.69 -10.77 6.10
CA LEU A 17 16.20 -10.77 4.72
C LEU A 17 16.52 -9.33 4.27
N LYS A 18 17.78 -9.07 3.94
CA LYS A 18 18.28 -7.78 3.52
C LYS A 18 18.00 -7.56 2.03
N TYR A 19 17.30 -6.47 1.74
CA TYR A 19 17.00 -6.03 0.38
C TYR A 19 18.28 -5.89 -0.45
N ALA A 20 18.27 -6.43 -1.68
CA ALA A 20 19.39 -6.39 -2.62
C ALA A 20 20.71 -6.98 -2.10
N THR A 21 20.68 -7.74 -1.00
CA THR A 21 21.85 -8.44 -0.43
C THR A 21 21.58 -9.94 -0.37
N ASP A 22 20.47 -10.34 0.26
CA ASP A 22 20.11 -11.76 0.44
C ASP A 22 19.27 -12.30 -0.73
N TYR A 23 18.79 -11.42 -1.60
CA TYR A 23 18.05 -11.75 -2.81
C TYR A 23 18.16 -10.62 -3.85
N GLU A 24 17.93 -10.95 -5.12
CA GLU A 24 17.88 -10.00 -6.22
C GLU A 24 16.45 -9.47 -6.43
N PRO A 25 16.19 -8.18 -6.22
CA PRO A 25 14.88 -7.59 -6.52
C PRO A 25 14.75 -7.29 -8.02
N VAL A 26 13.66 -7.76 -8.63
CA VAL A 26 13.33 -7.45 -10.03
C VAL A 26 11.99 -6.73 -10.08
N ILE A 27 11.95 -5.56 -10.73
CA ILE A 27 10.75 -4.73 -10.85
C ILE A 27 10.14 -4.93 -12.23
N ILE A 28 9.10 -5.75 -12.30
CA ILE A 28 8.36 -6.08 -13.53
C ILE A 28 6.86 -5.95 -13.30
N SER A 29 6.09 -5.87 -14.38
CA SER A 29 4.63 -5.78 -14.26
C SER A 29 4.06 -7.04 -13.60
N ARG A 30 2.95 -6.89 -12.88
CA ARG A 30 2.27 -7.98 -12.15
C ARG A 30 2.02 -9.21 -13.02
N ASN A 31 1.52 -9.01 -14.24
CA ASN A 31 1.15 -10.11 -15.12
C ASN A 31 2.41 -10.91 -15.54
N ILE A 32 3.49 -10.21 -15.87
CA ILE A 32 4.79 -10.83 -16.18
C ILE A 32 5.34 -11.56 -14.96
N ALA A 33 5.24 -10.96 -13.76
CA ALA A 33 5.71 -11.58 -12.52
C ALA A 33 4.95 -12.89 -12.20
N ALA A 34 3.63 -12.92 -12.37
CA ALA A 34 2.84 -14.12 -12.13
C ALA A 34 3.25 -15.28 -13.06
N GLU A 35 3.42 -15.01 -14.35
CA GLU A 35 3.87 -16.03 -15.30
C GLU A 35 5.33 -16.45 -15.07
N ALA A 36 6.21 -15.51 -14.75
CA ALA A 36 7.60 -15.77 -14.40
C ALA A 36 7.70 -16.70 -13.18
N LEU A 37 6.86 -16.50 -12.16
CA LEU A 37 6.79 -17.40 -11.00
C LEU A 37 6.33 -18.80 -11.41
N ILE A 38 5.31 -18.92 -12.26
CA ILE A 38 4.79 -20.22 -12.74
C ILE A 38 5.86 -20.99 -13.52
N ARG A 39 6.64 -20.29 -14.35
CA ARG A 39 7.74 -20.89 -15.13
C ARG A 39 8.98 -21.20 -14.28
N GLY A 40 9.09 -20.63 -13.08
CA GLY A 40 10.27 -20.77 -12.22
C GLY A 40 11.39 -19.77 -12.52
N ASP A 41 11.11 -18.73 -13.32
CA ASP A 41 12.09 -17.66 -13.63
C ASP A 41 12.40 -16.81 -12.39
N ILE A 42 11.46 -16.73 -11.44
CA ILE A 42 11.62 -16.07 -10.14
C ILE A 42 11.08 -16.97 -9.02
N ALA A 43 11.68 -16.88 -7.83
CA ALA A 43 11.31 -17.72 -6.69
C ALA A 43 10.08 -17.22 -5.91
N ALA A 44 9.78 -15.92 -5.97
CA ALA A 44 8.68 -15.30 -5.24
C ALA A 44 8.22 -13.99 -5.92
N ILE A 45 6.98 -13.58 -5.61
CA ILE A 45 6.41 -12.30 -6.05
C ILE A 45 5.79 -11.54 -4.88
N GLY A 46 5.99 -10.22 -4.85
CA GLY A 46 5.33 -9.32 -3.91
C GLY A 46 4.01 -8.80 -4.45
N LEU A 47 2.89 -9.03 -3.76
CA LEU A 47 1.55 -8.61 -4.19
C LEU A 47 0.73 -8.07 -3.03
N ASN A 48 -0.21 -7.17 -3.33
CA ASN A 48 -1.30 -6.88 -2.42
C ASN A 48 -2.38 -7.98 -2.47
N PHE A 49 -3.28 -7.99 -1.49
CA PHE A 49 -4.31 -9.02 -1.35
C PHE A 49 -5.24 -9.11 -2.58
N GLY A 50 -5.69 -7.98 -3.11
CA GLY A 50 -6.56 -7.96 -4.29
C GLY A 50 -5.87 -8.58 -5.52
N TYR A 51 -4.59 -8.30 -5.71
CA TYR A 51 -3.81 -8.84 -6.82
C TYR A 51 -3.50 -10.31 -6.65
N LEU A 52 -3.23 -10.79 -5.43
CA LEU A 52 -3.11 -12.21 -5.16
C LEU A 52 -4.39 -12.96 -5.56
N ASN A 53 -5.57 -12.40 -5.25
CA ASN A 53 -6.84 -12.99 -5.64
C ASN A 53 -7.00 -13.00 -7.17
N SER A 54 -6.70 -11.90 -7.86
CA SER A 54 -6.75 -11.85 -9.32
C SER A 54 -5.80 -12.86 -9.98
N VAL A 55 -4.59 -13.07 -9.43
CA VAL A 55 -3.65 -14.07 -9.96
C VAL A 55 -4.18 -15.49 -9.76
N ARG A 56 -4.76 -15.80 -8.60
CA ARG A 56 -5.37 -17.12 -8.34
C ARG A 56 -6.56 -17.40 -9.25
N GLU A 57 -7.37 -16.39 -9.55
CA GLU A 57 -8.50 -16.49 -10.48
C GLU A 57 -8.02 -16.73 -11.92
N ALA A 58 -6.96 -16.03 -12.34
CA ALA A 58 -6.39 -16.18 -13.68
C ALA A 58 -5.71 -17.55 -13.90
N PHE A 59 -5.18 -18.16 -12.84
CA PHE A 59 -4.46 -19.44 -12.90
C PHE A 59 -5.04 -20.47 -11.91
N PRO A 60 -6.30 -20.93 -12.10
CA PRO A 60 -7.00 -21.76 -11.11
C PRO A 60 -6.38 -23.16 -10.93
N GLY A 61 -5.58 -23.63 -11.89
CA GLY A 61 -4.85 -24.90 -11.81
C GLY A 61 -3.48 -24.80 -11.12
N VAL A 62 -3.05 -23.61 -10.70
CA VAL A 62 -1.75 -23.38 -10.06
C VAL A 62 -1.94 -23.11 -8.57
N ALA A 63 -1.21 -23.84 -7.74
CA ALA A 63 -1.18 -23.59 -6.30
C ALA A 63 -0.17 -22.48 -5.96
N PHE A 64 -0.66 -21.37 -5.39
CA PHE A 64 0.17 -20.28 -4.87
C PHE A 64 0.23 -20.28 -3.34
N SER A 65 1.43 -20.46 -2.80
CA SER A 65 1.72 -20.41 -1.36
C SER A 65 2.09 -18.99 -0.90
N VAL A 66 1.52 -18.55 0.22
CA VAL A 66 1.89 -17.28 0.86
C VAL A 66 2.97 -17.57 1.90
N ILE A 67 4.19 -17.06 1.66
CA ILE A 67 5.36 -17.31 2.52
C ILE A 67 5.57 -16.21 3.58
N ALA A 68 5.05 -15.02 3.34
CA ALA A 68 5.10 -13.90 4.26
C ALA A 68 3.88 -12.99 4.04
N ARG A 69 3.44 -12.33 5.11
CA ARG A 69 2.39 -11.31 5.06
C ARG A 69 2.87 -10.09 5.82
N GLY A 70 2.91 -8.94 5.13
CA GLY A 70 3.14 -7.65 5.78
C GLY A 70 1.96 -7.26 6.68
N ARG A 71 2.24 -6.40 7.65
CA ARG A 71 1.23 -5.79 8.52
C ARG A 71 0.22 -4.99 7.69
N ASP A 72 -0.98 -4.79 8.24
CA ASP A 72 -1.95 -3.90 7.63
C ASP A 72 -1.36 -2.48 7.55
N LEU A 73 -1.50 -1.84 6.39
CA LEU A 73 -1.01 -0.48 6.18
C LEU A 73 -1.92 0.52 6.90
N PRO A 74 -1.38 1.66 7.36
CA PRO A 74 -2.23 2.75 7.87
C PRO A 74 -3.17 3.25 6.76
N ASN A 75 -4.25 3.91 7.17
CA ASN A 75 -5.23 4.47 6.25
C ASN A 75 -4.61 5.56 5.36
N ASP A 76 -5.24 5.81 4.21
CA ASP A 76 -4.91 6.99 3.40
C ASP A 76 -5.27 8.27 4.17
N ILE A 77 -4.44 9.33 4.02
CA ILE A 77 -4.60 10.60 4.73
C ILE A 77 -4.96 11.76 3.82
N LEU A 78 -5.73 12.67 4.40
CA LEU A 78 -5.87 14.03 3.91
C LEU A 78 -4.90 14.92 4.70
N VAL A 79 -3.99 15.56 3.99
CA VAL A 79 -2.97 16.44 4.59
C VAL A 79 -3.36 17.89 4.34
N ALA A 80 -3.27 18.71 5.40
CA ALA A 80 -3.40 20.15 5.29
C ALA A 80 -2.02 20.82 5.32
N ARG A 81 -1.90 21.97 4.66
CA ARG A 81 -0.69 22.80 4.76
C ARG A 81 -0.48 23.24 6.21
N LYS A 82 0.78 23.31 6.64
CA LYS A 82 1.15 23.63 8.03
C LYS A 82 0.66 25.00 8.50
N ASP A 83 0.56 25.96 7.58
CA ASP A 83 0.24 27.37 7.84
C ASP A 83 -1.23 27.73 7.55
N ILE A 84 -2.11 26.73 7.41
CA ILE A 84 -3.56 26.98 7.42
C ILE A 84 -3.98 27.42 8.82
N SER A 85 -4.98 28.29 8.94
CA SER A 85 -5.51 28.65 10.26
C SER A 85 -6.24 27.47 10.91
N ASP A 86 -6.16 27.39 12.25
CA ASP A 86 -6.79 26.31 13.02
C ASP A 86 -8.31 26.24 12.80
N ASP A 87 -8.99 27.40 12.70
CA ASP A 87 -10.42 27.47 12.36
C ASP A 87 -10.71 26.73 11.05
N VAL A 88 -9.98 27.07 9.99
CA VAL A 88 -10.20 26.45 8.68
C VAL A 88 -9.89 24.95 8.72
N PHE A 89 -8.82 24.55 9.41
CA PHE A 89 -8.47 23.14 9.59
C PHE A 89 -9.59 22.37 10.30
N VAL A 90 -10.03 22.85 11.47
CA VAL A 90 -11.07 22.22 12.28
C VAL A 90 -12.39 22.16 11.50
N LYS A 91 -12.76 23.26 10.84
CA LYS A 91 -13.99 23.33 10.04
C LYS A 91 -14.01 22.30 8.91
N ILE A 92 -12.90 22.14 8.18
CA ILE A 92 -12.80 21.15 7.11
C ILE A 92 -12.81 19.73 7.69
N ARG A 93 -11.98 19.44 8.69
CA ARG A 93 -11.91 18.12 9.35
C ARG A 93 -13.29 17.68 9.83
N ASP A 94 -14.01 18.56 10.54
CA ASP A 94 -15.31 18.26 11.10
C ASP A 94 -16.38 18.12 10.01
N ALA A 95 -16.27 18.86 8.90
CA ALA A 95 -17.16 18.68 7.76
C ALA A 95 -16.99 17.29 7.12
N PHE A 96 -15.76 16.79 6.98
CA PHE A 96 -15.50 15.43 6.48
C PHE A 96 -16.06 14.37 7.43
N ALA A 97 -15.81 14.50 8.73
CA ALA A 97 -16.31 13.57 9.73
C ALA A 97 -17.86 13.53 9.77
N LYS A 98 -18.49 14.70 9.84
CA LYS A 98 -19.95 14.83 9.94
C LYS A 98 -20.68 14.39 8.67
N ASN A 99 -20.10 14.64 7.50
CA ASN A 99 -20.73 14.33 6.21
C ASN A 99 -20.15 13.08 5.53
N GLY A 100 -19.34 12.29 6.24
CA GLY A 100 -18.53 11.22 5.66
C GLY A 100 -19.32 10.22 4.82
N ASN A 101 -20.50 9.80 5.30
CA ASN A 101 -21.37 8.89 4.55
C ASN A 101 -21.87 9.48 3.23
N LYS A 102 -22.22 10.78 3.22
CA LYS A 102 -22.68 11.48 2.01
C LYS A 102 -21.53 11.66 1.02
N LEU A 103 -20.36 12.04 1.51
CA LEU A 103 -19.14 12.16 0.70
C LEU A 103 -18.74 10.82 0.10
N MET A 104 -18.72 9.75 0.89
CA MET A 104 -18.38 8.41 0.43
C MET A 104 -19.38 7.90 -0.62
N LYS A 105 -20.68 8.12 -0.42
CA LYS A 105 -21.70 7.80 -1.42
C LYS A 105 -21.46 8.54 -2.75
N ALA A 106 -21.04 9.80 -2.69
CA ALA A 106 -20.71 10.57 -3.89
C ALA A 106 -19.42 10.08 -4.56
N ILE A 107 -18.39 9.72 -3.80
CA ILE A 107 -17.14 9.16 -4.33
C ILE A 107 -17.42 7.86 -5.11
N LEU A 108 -18.28 7.00 -4.56
CA LEU A 108 -18.64 5.69 -5.12
C LEU A 108 -19.55 5.75 -6.34
N THR A 109 -19.89 6.93 -6.88
CA THR A 109 -20.57 7.02 -8.18
C THR A 109 -19.62 6.84 -9.36
N GLY A 110 -18.32 7.08 -9.15
CA GLY A 110 -17.29 6.85 -10.17
C GLY A 110 -16.89 5.38 -10.28
N GLU A 111 -16.73 4.87 -11.51
CA GLU A 111 -16.30 3.49 -11.76
C GLU A 111 -14.91 3.22 -11.18
N ASP A 112 -13.95 4.13 -11.36
CA ASP A 112 -12.58 3.99 -10.84
C ASP A 112 -12.49 4.13 -9.30
N ASN A 113 -13.54 4.64 -8.66
CA ASN A 113 -13.58 4.89 -7.23
C ASN A 113 -14.16 3.70 -6.44
N GLN A 114 -14.60 2.63 -7.10
CA GLN A 114 -15.15 1.45 -6.40
C GLN A 114 -14.17 0.82 -5.40
N LYS A 115 -12.86 1.07 -5.56
CA LYS A 115 -11.82 0.69 -4.59
C LYS A 115 -12.03 1.24 -3.17
N PHE A 116 -12.82 2.31 -3.00
CA PHE A 116 -13.11 2.92 -1.70
C PHE A 116 -14.35 2.34 -1.01
N LYS A 117 -15.00 1.32 -1.60
CA LYS A 117 -16.24 0.75 -1.04
C LYS A 117 -15.99 0.19 0.36
N GLY A 118 -16.85 0.57 1.30
CA GLY A 118 -16.71 0.22 2.72
C GLY A 118 -15.80 1.15 3.53
N GLY A 119 -15.15 2.12 2.88
CA GLY A 119 -14.35 3.14 3.56
C GLY A 119 -15.20 4.17 4.31
N TYR A 120 -14.59 4.83 5.29
CA TYR A 120 -15.17 5.91 6.07
C TYR A 120 -14.07 6.88 6.52
N PHE A 121 -14.46 8.11 6.87
CA PHE A 121 -13.52 9.13 7.32
C PHE A 121 -13.30 9.02 8.83
N LEU A 122 -12.03 9.06 9.23
CA LEU A 122 -11.59 9.07 10.63
C LEU A 122 -10.94 10.41 10.94
N THR A 123 -11.16 10.92 12.16
CA THR A 123 -10.52 12.14 12.63
C THR A 123 -9.26 11.88 13.46
N ASP A 124 -9.12 10.67 13.99
CA ASP A 124 -7.95 10.26 14.75
C ASP A 124 -6.89 9.72 13.79
N VAL A 125 -5.80 10.48 13.65
CA VAL A 125 -4.64 10.13 12.86
C VAL A 125 -3.41 10.74 13.51
N ARG A 126 -2.37 9.93 13.71
CA ARG A 126 -1.10 10.38 14.29
C ARG A 126 0.01 10.17 13.27
N ASP A 127 0.98 11.07 13.29
CA ASP A 127 2.16 10.95 12.44
C ASP A 127 2.91 9.62 12.66
N SER A 128 2.93 9.12 13.90
CA SER A 128 3.55 7.85 14.28
C SER A 128 2.85 6.63 13.67
N ASP A 129 1.59 6.73 13.25
CA ASP A 129 0.90 5.61 12.59
C ASP A 129 1.55 5.28 11.22
N TYR A 130 2.36 6.21 10.68
CA TYR A 130 3.09 6.06 9.42
C TYR A 130 4.56 5.65 9.61
N ASP A 131 5.03 5.40 10.83
CA ASP A 131 6.42 4.99 11.08
C ASP A 131 6.77 3.68 10.36
N TYR A 132 5.82 2.74 10.28
CA TYR A 132 6.04 1.51 9.52
C TYR A 132 6.23 1.79 8.01
N VAL A 133 5.48 2.76 7.46
CA VAL A 133 5.66 3.20 6.06
C VAL A 133 7.04 3.81 5.86
N ARG A 134 7.52 4.65 6.81
CA ARG A 134 8.89 5.20 6.78
C ARG A 134 9.95 4.10 6.80
N SER A 135 9.76 3.06 7.60
CA SER A 135 10.65 1.89 7.61
C SER A 135 10.71 1.20 6.26
N MET A 136 9.59 1.10 5.52
CA MET A 136 9.62 0.47 4.19
C MET A 136 10.50 1.21 3.20
N TYR A 137 10.52 2.55 3.25
CA TYR A 137 11.43 3.36 2.44
C TYR A 137 12.89 3.10 2.83
N ARG A 138 13.20 3.08 4.14
CA ARG A 138 14.56 2.76 4.62
C ARG A 138 15.02 1.37 4.21
N THR A 139 14.11 0.38 4.22
CA THR A 139 14.41 -1.00 3.81
C THR A 139 14.93 -1.08 2.37
N ILE A 140 14.50 -0.19 1.49
CA ILE A 140 14.99 -0.12 0.10
C ILE A 140 16.11 0.92 -0.08
N GLY A 141 16.72 1.39 1.00
CA GLY A 141 17.85 2.33 0.99
C GLY A 141 17.47 3.81 0.90
N ILE A 142 16.21 4.17 1.16
CA ILE A 142 15.72 5.54 1.05
C ILE A 142 15.63 6.16 2.44
N GLU A 143 16.66 6.91 2.80
CA GLU A 143 16.83 7.52 4.12
C GLU A 143 16.19 8.91 4.24
N THR A 144 16.04 9.63 3.11
CA THR A 144 15.42 10.94 3.06
C THR A 144 14.22 10.94 2.11
N LEU A 145 13.08 11.42 2.61
CA LEU A 145 11.84 11.56 1.83
C LEU A 145 11.79 12.93 1.14
N THR A 146 12.91 13.35 0.54
CA THR A 146 13.06 14.64 -0.15
C THR A 146 12.71 14.55 -1.62
N ASP A 147 12.76 13.35 -2.20
CA ASP A 147 12.61 13.10 -3.63
C ASP A 147 11.66 11.93 -3.90
N PHE A 148 11.08 11.91 -5.11
CA PHE A 148 10.24 10.80 -5.55
C PHE A 148 11.09 9.55 -5.83
N VAL A 149 10.58 8.40 -5.42
CA VAL A 149 11.17 7.09 -5.70
C VAL A 149 10.72 6.65 -7.10
N ASN A 150 11.67 6.59 -8.04
CA ASN A 150 11.45 6.12 -9.40
C ASN A 150 11.87 4.66 -9.56
#